data_AF-A0AAP0CXJ0-F1
#
_entry.id   AF-A0AAP0CXJ0-F1
#
_cell.length_a   1.000
_cell.length_b   1.000
_cell.length_c   1.000
_cell.angle_alpha   90.00
_cell.angle_beta   90.00
_cell.angle_gamma   90.00
#
_symmetry.space_group_name_H-M   'P 1'
#
loop_
_entity.id
_entity.type
_entity.pdbx_description
1 polymer ?
#
loop_
_entity_poly.entity_id
_entity_poly.type
_entity_poly.pdbx_seq_one_letter_code
_entity_poly.pdbx_strand_id
1 'polypeptide(L)'
;MEFLLPLTIPLMLFRADMRDVIKSTGNLLLAFIIGSVATLVGTLVAFLIVPMRSLGQDSWKIASALMASYIGGAINYVAVSDALAVSPSVIAAGVAADNVVCAVYYFMVLFALGSKLPAEASTSSKDTAHNLDSGSGDNLPVLQTATALAVSFAICKCATHIIQMLKIQGGNLPAITAIVVILATLLPKQIGYLAPAGDAIAAISIQVFFAVLGASGSVWNVINVAPSIFIFAFIQVTVNYYL
;
A
#
# COMPACT_ATOMS: atom_id res chain seq x y z
N MET A 1 -15.96 3.00 1.83
CA MET A 1 -14.59 2.67 2.27
C MET A 1 -14.58 1.74 3.47
N GLU A 2 -15.44 1.98 4.48
CA GLU A 2 -15.39 1.31 5.79
C GLU A 2 -15.42 -0.22 5.77
N PHE A 3 -15.97 -0.87 4.73
CA PHE A 3 -15.99 -2.33 4.65
C PHE A 3 -15.05 -2.91 3.58
N LEU A 4 -14.76 -2.15 2.51
CA LEU A 4 -13.97 -2.65 1.38
C LEU A 4 -12.49 -2.76 1.74
N LEU A 5 -11.93 -1.72 2.37
CA LEU A 5 -10.51 -1.65 2.75
C LEU A 5 -10.15 -2.69 3.81
N PRO A 6 -10.87 -2.76 4.96
CA PRO A 6 -10.62 -3.77 5.98
C PRO A 6 -10.69 -5.20 5.46
N LEU A 7 -11.53 -5.47 4.46
CA LEU A 7 -11.71 -6.79 3.87
C LEU A 7 -10.63 -7.15 2.84
N THR A 8 -10.17 -6.16 2.06
CA THR A 8 -9.14 -6.36 1.02
C THR A 8 -7.80 -6.75 1.65
N ILE A 9 -7.47 -6.18 2.83
CA ILE A 9 -6.21 -6.44 3.53
C ILE A 9 -6.05 -7.94 3.88
N PRO A 10 -6.99 -8.61 4.60
CA PRO A 10 -6.94 -10.04 4.84
C PRO A 10 -6.76 -10.88 3.58
N LEU A 11 -7.54 -10.58 2.54
CA LEU A 11 -7.54 -11.34 1.29
C LEU A 11 -6.18 -11.26 0.58
N MET A 12 -5.52 -10.09 0.59
CA MET A 12 -4.15 -9.93 0.05
C MET A 12 -3.08 -10.63 0.88
N LEU A 13 -3.29 -10.76 2.19
CA LEU A 13 -2.30 -11.28 3.13
C LEU A 13 -2.44 -12.78 3.42
N PHE A 14 -3.42 -13.49 2.83
CA PHE A 14 -3.54 -14.94 3.02
C PHE A 14 -2.32 -15.74 2.51
N ARG A 15 -1.53 -15.17 1.60
CA ARG A 15 -0.25 -15.75 1.16
C ARG A 15 0.97 -15.27 1.94
N ALA A 16 0.80 -14.32 2.85
CA ALA A 16 1.91 -13.70 3.57
C ALA A 16 2.39 -14.62 4.71
N ASP A 17 3.27 -15.57 4.39
CA ASP A 17 4.01 -16.34 5.39
C ASP A 17 5.31 -15.61 5.76
N MET A 18 5.38 -15.05 6.97
CA MET A 18 6.59 -14.37 7.45
C MET A 18 7.82 -15.28 7.54
N ARG A 19 7.64 -16.60 7.72
CA ARG A 19 8.76 -17.55 7.77
C ARG A 19 9.43 -17.65 6.41
N ASP A 20 8.64 -17.68 5.35
CA ASP A 20 9.12 -17.75 3.98
C ASP A 20 9.71 -16.40 3.55
N VAL A 21 9.09 -15.29 3.92
CA VAL A 21 9.63 -13.94 3.67
C VAL A 21 11.02 -13.80 4.31
N ILE A 22 11.19 -14.17 5.58
CA ILE A 22 12.49 -14.02 6.26
C ILE A 22 13.56 -14.94 5.65
N LYS A 23 13.20 -16.18 5.30
CA LYS A 23 14.14 -17.18 4.76
C LYS A 23 14.52 -16.93 3.30
N SER A 24 13.55 -16.57 2.47
CA SER A 24 13.71 -16.38 1.03
C SER A 24 14.27 -14.99 0.69
N THR A 25 13.87 -13.99 1.47
CA THR A 25 14.05 -12.57 1.14
C THR A 25 15.09 -11.89 2.06
N GLY A 26 15.84 -12.63 2.88
CA GLY A 26 16.67 -12.10 3.97
C GLY A 26 17.53 -10.86 3.62
N ASN A 27 18.32 -10.91 2.54
CA ASN A 27 19.11 -9.75 2.11
C ASN A 27 18.25 -8.59 1.58
N LEU A 28 17.13 -8.89 0.92
CA LEU A 28 16.19 -7.89 0.42
C LEU A 28 15.38 -7.24 1.55
N LEU A 29 15.12 -7.96 2.65
CA LEU A 29 14.52 -7.39 3.86
C LEU A 29 15.42 -6.33 4.49
N LEU A 30 16.73 -6.57 4.52
CA LEU A 30 17.70 -5.59 5.01
C LEU A 30 17.71 -4.34 4.13
N ALA A 31 17.75 -4.52 2.80
CA ALA A 31 17.63 -3.42 1.84
C ALA A 31 16.31 -2.64 2.02
N PHE A 32 15.19 -3.33 2.27
CA PHE A 32 13.90 -2.70 2.56
C PHE A 32 13.93 -1.86 3.84
N ILE A 33 14.56 -2.34 4.92
CA ILE A 33 14.69 -1.58 6.17
C ILE A 33 15.55 -0.34 5.94
N ILE A 34 16.68 -0.46 5.26
CA ILE A 34 17.53 0.69 4.91
C ILE A 34 16.72 1.69 4.07
N GLY A 35 16.05 1.24 3.02
CA GLY A 35 15.20 2.08 2.17
C GLY A 35 14.05 2.74 2.94
N SER A 36 13.46 2.05 3.92
CA SER A 36 12.42 2.61 4.79
C SER A 36 12.98 3.72 5.69
N VAL A 37 14.17 3.53 6.26
CA VAL A 37 14.85 4.57 7.06
C VAL A 37 15.24 5.75 6.18
N ALA A 38 15.79 5.51 4.99
CA ALA A 38 16.11 6.56 4.02
C ALA A 38 14.86 7.35 3.61
N THR A 39 13.72 6.66 3.42
CA THR A 39 12.43 7.30 3.17
C THR A 39 11.99 8.18 4.33
N LEU A 40 12.11 7.71 5.58
CA LEU A 40 11.79 8.48 6.77
C LEU A 40 12.64 9.75 6.88
N VAL A 41 13.96 9.63 6.67
CA VAL A 41 14.88 10.77 6.68
C VAL A 41 14.55 11.74 5.54
N GLY A 42 14.31 11.22 4.33
CA GLY A 42 13.93 12.01 3.17
C GLY A 42 12.63 12.79 3.37
N THR A 43 11.60 12.16 3.96
CA THR A 43 10.35 12.83 4.34
C THR A 43 10.60 13.94 5.34
N LEU A 44 11.40 13.69 6.38
CA LEU A 44 11.70 14.70 7.41
C LEU A 44 12.42 15.91 6.81
N VAL A 45 13.42 15.68 5.97
CA VAL A 45 14.17 16.74 5.27
C VAL A 45 13.25 17.50 4.31
N ALA A 46 12.45 16.80 3.50
CA ALA A 46 11.49 17.42 2.58
C ALA A 46 10.45 18.27 3.32
N PHE A 47 10.00 17.83 4.50
CA PHE A 47 9.04 18.57 5.33
C PHE A 47 9.65 19.85 5.92
N LEU A 48 10.95 19.84 6.23
CA LEU A 48 11.66 21.02 6.72
C LEU A 48 11.97 22.03 5.60
N ILE A 49 12.28 21.55 4.38
CA ILE A 49 12.65 22.40 3.24
C ILE A 49 11.42 22.98 2.54
N VAL A 50 10.35 22.19 2.40
CA VAL A 50 9.11 22.65 1.77
C VAL A 50 8.17 23.12 2.88
N PRO A 51 8.02 24.43 3.12
CA PRO A 51 6.94 24.91 3.97
C PRO A 51 5.64 24.56 3.26
N MET A 52 5.03 23.42 3.63
CA MET A 52 3.70 22.98 3.18
C MET A 52 2.59 23.91 3.69
N ARG A 53 2.83 25.23 3.79
CA ARG A 53 1.86 26.24 4.23
C ARG A 53 0.56 26.21 3.44
N SER A 54 0.57 25.71 2.20
CA SER A 54 -0.63 25.54 1.38
C SER A 54 -1.57 24.42 1.85
N LEU A 55 -1.10 23.48 2.69
CA LEU A 55 -1.89 22.34 3.19
C LEU A 55 -2.45 22.54 4.61
N GLY A 56 -2.25 23.72 5.22
CA GLY A 56 -2.82 24.09 6.53
C GLY A 56 -2.15 23.42 7.74
N GLN A 57 -2.81 23.45 8.91
CA GLN A 57 -2.31 22.85 10.16
C GLN A 57 -2.13 21.31 10.09
N ASP A 58 -2.76 20.64 9.12
CA ASP A 58 -2.69 19.19 8.92
C ASP A 58 -1.58 18.72 7.97
N SER A 59 -0.70 19.62 7.54
CA SER A 59 0.39 19.32 6.59
C SER A 59 1.27 18.14 7.02
N TRP A 60 1.55 18.04 8.32
CA TRP A 60 2.35 16.94 8.89
C TRP A 60 1.62 15.59 8.79
N LYS A 61 0.28 15.57 8.81
CA LYS A 61 -0.49 14.34 8.66
C LYS A 61 -0.41 13.80 7.25
N ILE A 62 -0.47 14.70 6.26
CA ILE A 62 -0.35 14.34 4.84
C ILE A 62 1.07 13.91 4.53
N ALA A 63 2.09 14.60 5.06
CA ALA A 63 3.48 14.17 4.94
C ALA A 63 3.72 12.77 5.55
N SER A 64 3.14 12.50 6.73
CA SER A 64 3.21 11.17 7.37
C SER A 64 2.50 10.10 6.54
N ALA A 65 1.36 10.42 5.94
CA ALA A 65 0.64 9.52 5.06
C ALA A 65 1.40 9.25 3.75
N LEU A 66 2.01 10.27 3.14
CA LEU A 66 2.87 10.12 1.94
C LEU A 66 4.10 9.27 2.23
N MET A 67 4.78 9.48 3.36
CA MET A 67 5.85 8.61 3.82
C MET A 67 5.39 7.15 3.91
N ALA A 68 4.21 6.92 4.47
CA ALA A 68 3.61 5.58 4.54
C ALA A 68 3.30 5.01 3.14
N SER A 69 2.86 5.84 2.19
CA SER A 69 2.67 5.45 0.78
C SER A 69 3.96 4.95 0.15
N TYR A 70 5.09 5.62 0.39
CA TYR A 70 6.36 5.23 -0.22
C TYR A 70 6.97 3.96 0.39
N ILE A 71 6.59 3.60 1.63
CA ILE A 71 7.01 2.34 2.26
C ILE A 71 6.08 1.17 1.86
N GLY A 72 4.76 1.41 1.78
CA GLY A 72 3.75 0.34 1.72
C GLY A 72 2.55 0.60 0.81
N GLY A 73 2.63 1.59 -0.07
CA GLY A 73 1.63 1.94 -1.07
C GLY A 73 0.37 2.62 -0.52
N ALA A 74 -0.62 2.77 -1.41
CA ALA A 74 -1.87 3.49 -1.14
C ALA A 74 -2.66 2.93 0.05
N ILE A 75 -2.58 1.63 0.33
CA ILE A 75 -3.25 1.01 1.49
C ILE A 75 -2.63 1.52 2.80
N ASN A 76 -1.30 1.64 2.85
CA ASN A 76 -0.58 2.16 4.02
C ASN A 76 -0.81 3.69 4.17
N TYR A 77 -0.87 4.43 3.06
CA TYR A 77 -1.28 5.84 3.06
C TYR A 77 -2.67 6.02 3.72
N VAL A 78 -3.64 5.20 3.30
CA VAL A 78 -5.01 5.28 3.84
C VAL A 78 -5.05 4.86 5.31
N ALA A 79 -4.31 3.83 5.71
CA ALA A 79 -4.22 3.41 7.11
C ALA A 79 -3.69 4.52 8.04
N VAL A 80 -2.60 5.19 7.64
CA VAL A 80 -2.04 6.30 8.42
C VAL A 80 -2.95 7.52 8.38
N SER A 81 -3.59 7.81 7.24
CA SER A 81 -4.52 8.92 7.11
C SER A 81 -5.78 8.74 7.98
N ASP A 82 -6.31 7.52 8.05
CA ASP A 82 -7.42 7.15 8.93
C ASP A 82 -7.00 7.31 10.40
N ALA A 83 -5.78 6.85 10.74
CA ALA A 83 -5.25 6.96 12.09
C ALA A 83 -5.04 8.40 12.55
N LEU A 84 -4.69 9.30 11.63
CA LEU A 84 -4.51 10.73 11.90
C LEU A 84 -5.80 11.55 11.72
N ALA A 85 -6.93 10.88 11.47
CA ALA A 85 -8.25 11.49 11.25
C ALA A 85 -8.23 12.58 10.15
N VAL A 86 -7.53 12.31 9.04
CA VAL A 86 -7.52 13.19 7.86
C VAL A 86 -8.87 13.09 7.14
N SER A 87 -9.35 14.20 6.60
CA SER A 87 -10.64 14.19 5.90
C SER A 87 -10.60 13.32 4.63
N PRO A 88 -11.67 12.55 4.31
CA PRO A 88 -11.67 11.64 3.17
C PRO A 88 -11.40 12.31 1.81
N SER A 89 -11.82 13.56 1.63
CA SER A 89 -11.58 14.33 0.40
C SER A 89 -10.10 14.68 0.21
N VAL A 90 -9.37 14.92 1.31
CA VAL A 90 -7.92 15.16 1.31
C VAL A 90 -7.16 13.85 1.13
N ILE A 91 -7.64 12.75 1.71
CA ILE A 91 -7.09 11.41 1.48
C ILE A 91 -7.16 11.06 -0.01
N ALA A 92 -8.35 11.17 -0.61
CA ALA A 92 -8.55 10.85 -2.02
C ALA A 92 -7.70 11.74 -2.94
N ALA A 93 -7.65 13.05 -2.66
CA ALA A 93 -6.82 13.98 -3.43
C ALA A 93 -5.32 13.70 -3.27
N GLY A 94 -4.86 13.36 -2.07
CA GLY A 94 -3.47 13.02 -1.78
C GLY A 94 -3.03 11.73 -2.47
N VAL A 95 -3.82 10.66 -2.41
CA VAL A 95 -3.53 9.41 -3.16
C VAL A 95 -3.54 9.65 -4.67
N ALA A 96 -4.50 10.43 -5.18
CA ALA A 96 -4.54 10.76 -6.60
C ALA A 96 -3.31 11.56 -7.05
N ALA A 97 -2.93 12.57 -6.26
CA ALA A 97 -1.72 13.35 -6.51
C ALA A 97 -0.46 12.48 -6.43
N ASP A 98 -0.32 11.62 -5.42
CA ASP A 98 0.80 10.70 -5.26
C ASP A 98 0.93 9.73 -6.45
N ASN A 99 -0.19 9.17 -6.92
CA ASN A 99 -0.20 8.30 -8.10
C ASN A 99 0.20 9.05 -9.39
N VAL A 100 -0.23 10.31 -9.57
CA VAL A 100 0.17 11.13 -10.72
C VAL A 100 1.65 11.48 -10.66
N VAL A 101 2.15 11.87 -9.48
CA VAL A 101 3.58 12.13 -9.26
C VAL A 101 4.39 10.87 -9.55
N CYS A 102 3.96 9.73 -9.01
CA CYS A 102 4.62 8.46 -9.27
C CYS A 102 4.62 8.12 -10.77
N ALA A 103 3.46 8.21 -11.43
CA ALA A 103 3.33 7.88 -12.84
C ALA A 103 4.14 8.82 -13.74
N VAL A 104 4.17 10.13 -13.49
CA VAL A 104 4.89 11.07 -14.33
C VAL A 104 6.40 11.04 -14.04
N TYR A 105 6.77 11.12 -12.76
CA TYR A 105 8.16 11.23 -12.35
C TYR A 105 8.91 9.90 -12.48
N TYR A 106 8.40 8.79 -11.91
CA TYR A 106 9.10 7.51 -12.05
C TYR A 106 9.12 7.05 -13.50
N PHE A 107 8.06 7.26 -14.29
CA PHE A 107 8.11 6.89 -15.70
C PHE A 107 9.15 7.70 -16.46
N MET A 108 9.21 9.03 -16.27
CA MET A 108 10.24 9.85 -16.93
C MET A 108 11.66 9.50 -16.47
N VAL A 109 11.89 9.30 -15.17
CA VAL A 109 13.21 8.96 -14.62
C VAL A 109 13.63 7.56 -15.08
N LEU A 110 12.75 6.55 -14.96
CA LEU A 110 13.03 5.19 -15.42
C LEU A 110 13.26 5.14 -16.94
N PHE A 111 12.49 5.90 -17.73
CA PHE A 111 12.71 5.99 -19.17
C PHE A 111 14.04 6.70 -19.50
N ALA A 112 14.41 7.74 -18.76
CA ALA A 112 15.69 8.43 -18.92
C ALA A 112 16.89 7.58 -18.48
N LEU A 113 16.76 6.74 -17.44
CA LEU A 113 17.78 5.77 -17.04
C LEU A 113 17.86 4.60 -18.03
N GLY A 114 16.71 4.07 -18.45
CA GLY A 114 16.59 2.95 -19.39
C GLY A 114 17.11 3.29 -20.79
N SER A 115 16.93 4.53 -21.26
CA SER A 115 17.46 4.99 -22.55
C SER A 115 19.00 5.08 -22.61
N LYS A 116 19.68 5.02 -21.46
CA LYS A 116 21.16 5.02 -21.37
C LYS A 116 21.76 3.63 -21.18
N LEU A 117 20.93 2.61 -20.96
CA LEU A 117 21.37 1.21 -20.91
C LEU A 117 21.37 0.65 -22.33
N PRO A 118 22.42 -0.07 -22.77
CA PRO A 118 22.35 -0.81 -24.01
C PRO A 118 21.17 -1.79 -23.92
N ALA A 119 20.41 -1.93 -25.01
CA ALA A 119 19.29 -2.86 -25.06
C ALA A 119 19.79 -4.27 -24.67
N GLU A 120 19.53 -4.67 -23.43
CA GLU A 120 19.77 -6.04 -23.01
C GLU A 120 18.91 -6.91 -23.92
N ALA A 121 19.57 -7.77 -24.70
CA ALA A 121 18.90 -8.84 -25.40
C ALA A 121 18.07 -9.56 -24.35
N SER A 122 16.76 -9.58 -24.56
CA SER A 122 15.73 -10.07 -23.65
C SER A 122 16.04 -11.49 -23.16
N THR A 123 16.92 -11.62 -22.17
CA THR A 123 16.81 -12.66 -21.18
C THR A 123 15.55 -12.27 -20.44
N SER A 124 14.49 -13.05 -20.67
CA SER A 124 13.29 -13.02 -19.84
C SER A 124 13.74 -13.16 -18.39
N SER A 125 14.01 -12.03 -17.73
CA SER A 125 13.80 -11.90 -16.32
C SER A 125 12.34 -12.27 -16.17
N LYS A 126 12.08 -13.40 -15.53
CA LYS A 126 10.86 -13.59 -14.75
C LYS A 126 10.89 -12.53 -13.65
N ASP A 127 10.82 -11.26 -14.04
CA ASP A 127 10.36 -10.23 -13.15
C ASP A 127 8.96 -10.66 -12.78
N THR A 128 8.77 -10.72 -11.48
CA THR A 128 7.52 -10.97 -10.78
C THR A 128 6.54 -9.83 -11.06
N ALA A 129 6.27 -9.54 -12.33
CA ALA A 129 4.92 -9.26 -12.75
C ALA A 129 4.09 -10.36 -12.10
N HIS A 130 3.03 -9.94 -11.42
CA HIS A 130 1.98 -10.82 -10.95
C HIS A 130 1.45 -11.57 -12.18
N ASN A 131 2.14 -12.64 -12.57
CA ASN A 131 1.65 -13.64 -13.49
C ASN A 131 0.52 -14.28 -12.71
N LEU A 132 -0.66 -13.69 -12.88
CA LEU A 132 -1.91 -14.40 -12.99
C LEU A 132 -1.74 -15.37 -14.16
N ASP A 133 -0.87 -16.38 -13.98
CA ASP A 133 -0.94 -17.62 -14.73
C ASP A 133 -2.33 -18.14 -14.40
N SER A 134 -3.26 -17.78 -15.28
CA SER A 134 -4.59 -18.33 -15.42
C SER A 134 -4.39 -19.73 -15.99
N GLY A 135 -3.74 -20.57 -15.18
CA GLY A 135 -3.28 -21.90 -15.50
C GLY A 135 -3.92 -22.88 -14.52
N SER A 136 -5.24 -22.93 -14.52
CA SER A 136 -6.02 -24.16 -14.65
C SER A 136 -7.49 -23.78 -14.56
N GLY A 137 -8.27 -24.20 -15.55
CA GLY A 137 -9.73 -24.12 -15.52
C GLY A 137 -10.30 -25.07 -14.48
N ASP A 138 -10.01 -24.84 -13.21
CA ASP A 138 -10.70 -25.46 -12.10
C ASP A 138 -11.59 -24.39 -11.50
N ASN A 139 -12.90 -24.61 -11.60
CA ASN A 139 -13.93 -23.72 -11.10
C ASN A 139 -13.51 -23.18 -9.73
N LEU A 140 -13.33 -21.86 -9.57
CA LEU A 140 -13.20 -21.22 -8.25
C LEU A 140 -14.34 -21.77 -7.41
N PRO A 141 -14.10 -22.69 -6.46
CA PRO A 141 -15.20 -23.36 -5.82
C PRO A 141 -15.86 -22.28 -4.98
N VAL A 142 -17.12 -21.96 -5.31
CA VAL A 142 -17.91 -20.90 -4.68
C VAL A 142 -17.82 -21.00 -3.16
N LEU A 143 -17.72 -22.24 -2.65
CA LEU A 143 -17.50 -22.53 -1.25
C LEU A 143 -16.18 -21.97 -0.69
N GLN A 144 -15.03 -22.10 -1.37
CA GLN A 144 -13.76 -21.51 -0.94
C GLN A 144 -13.81 -19.98 -0.97
N THR A 145 -14.47 -19.38 -1.96
CA THR A 145 -14.64 -17.93 -1.99
C THR A 145 -15.51 -17.43 -0.83
N ALA A 146 -16.57 -18.17 -0.51
CA ALA A 146 -17.44 -17.86 0.62
C ALA A 146 -16.73 -18.05 1.97
N THR A 147 -15.90 -19.08 2.12
CA THR A 147 -15.12 -19.30 3.34
C THR A 147 -14.01 -18.26 3.50
N ALA A 148 -13.30 -17.91 2.43
CA ALA A 148 -12.31 -16.82 2.43
C ALA A 148 -12.92 -15.49 2.88
N LEU A 149 -14.11 -15.18 2.35
CA LEU A 149 -14.85 -13.99 2.71
C LEU A 149 -15.32 -14.02 4.18
N ALA A 150 -15.90 -15.13 4.62
CA ALA A 150 -16.36 -15.30 6.00
C ALA A 150 -15.20 -15.20 7.00
N VAL A 151 -14.05 -15.82 6.71
CA VAL A 151 -12.83 -15.71 7.53
C VAL A 151 -12.33 -14.27 7.57
N SER A 152 -12.32 -13.57 6.43
CA SER A 152 -11.92 -12.16 6.37
C SER A 152 -12.82 -11.28 7.24
N PHE A 153 -14.14 -11.46 7.17
CA PHE A 153 -15.10 -10.76 8.04
C PHE A 153 -14.90 -11.09 9.52
N ALA A 154 -14.64 -12.36 9.86
CA ALA A 154 -14.36 -12.77 11.23
C ALA A 154 -13.09 -12.08 11.76
N ILE A 155 -12.02 -12.03 10.96
CA ILE A 155 -10.78 -11.35 11.33
C ILE A 155 -11.02 -9.86 11.52
N CYS A 156 -11.72 -9.19 10.59
CA CYS A 156 -12.07 -7.77 10.74
C CYS A 156 -12.83 -7.51 12.04
N LYS A 157 -13.81 -8.35 12.37
CA LYS A 157 -14.62 -8.21 13.59
C LYS A 157 -13.79 -8.46 14.86
N CYS A 158 -12.93 -9.48 14.86
CA CYS A 158 -12.03 -9.75 15.99
C CYS A 158 -11.02 -8.60 16.19
N ALA A 159 -10.41 -8.12 15.11
CA ALA A 159 -9.43 -7.04 15.15
C ALA A 159 -10.03 -5.73 15.68
N THR A 160 -11.20 -5.36 15.17
CA THR A 160 -11.92 -4.17 15.64
C THR A 160 -12.37 -4.31 17.08
N HIS A 161 -12.79 -5.50 17.52
CA HIS A 161 -13.14 -5.75 18.93
C HIS A 161 -11.93 -5.60 19.86
N ILE A 162 -10.76 -6.13 19.47
CA ILE A 162 -9.51 -6.00 20.22
C ILE A 162 -9.08 -4.52 20.32
N ILE A 163 -9.16 -3.76 19.22
CA ILE A 163 -8.81 -2.33 19.22
C ILE A 163 -9.80 -1.49 20.04
N GLN A 164 -11.09 -1.83 20.01
CA GLN A 164 -12.08 -1.20 20.87
C GLN A 164 -11.80 -1.46 22.36
N MET A 165 -11.37 -2.67 22.73
CA MET A 165 -10.95 -2.96 24.11
C MET A 165 -9.69 -2.18 24.50
N LEU A 166 -8.74 -2.01 23.57
CA LEU A 166 -7.49 -1.27 23.79
C LEU A 166 -7.66 0.26 23.70
N LYS A 167 -8.82 0.77 23.27
CA LYS A 167 -9.14 2.20 23.08
C LYS A 167 -8.13 2.96 22.20
N ILE A 168 -7.47 2.29 21.26
CA ILE A 168 -6.51 2.91 20.34
C ILE A 168 -7.30 3.52 19.17
N GLN A 169 -7.41 4.84 19.12
CA GLN A 169 -7.99 5.54 17.97
C GLN A 169 -7.12 5.31 16.74
N GLY A 170 -7.72 4.96 15.59
CA GLY A 170 -6.99 4.79 14.33
C GLY A 170 -6.25 3.47 14.15
N GLY A 171 -6.24 2.59 15.15
CA GLY A 171 -5.47 1.34 15.12
C GLY A 171 -6.09 0.19 14.31
N ASN A 172 -7.27 0.38 13.72
CA ASN A 172 -8.05 -0.70 13.12
C ASN A 172 -7.35 -1.38 11.94
N LEU A 173 -6.89 -0.60 10.94
CA LEU A 173 -6.23 -1.17 9.74
C LEU A 173 -4.89 -1.85 10.07
N PRO A 174 -3.98 -1.23 10.86
CA PRO A 174 -2.74 -1.90 11.29
C PRO A 174 -3.00 -3.19 12.09
N ALA A 175 -4.01 -3.20 12.97
CA ALA A 175 -4.34 -4.38 13.76
C ALA A 175 -4.91 -5.53 12.92
N ILE A 176 -5.78 -5.23 11.95
CA ILE A 176 -6.27 -6.23 11.00
C ILE A 176 -5.08 -6.85 10.26
N THR A 177 -4.19 -6.02 9.73
CA THR A 177 -2.97 -6.46 9.03
C THR A 177 -2.14 -7.40 9.92
N ALA A 178 -1.84 -6.98 11.16
CA ALA A 178 -1.04 -7.77 12.08
C ALA A 178 -1.69 -9.13 12.42
N ILE A 179 -3.00 -9.16 12.69
CA ILE A 179 -3.71 -10.40 13.01
C ILE A 179 -3.71 -11.36 11.81
N VAL A 180 -3.93 -10.85 10.59
CA VAL A 180 -3.88 -11.70 9.39
C VAL A 180 -2.48 -12.27 9.19
N VAL A 181 -1.43 -11.44 9.27
CA VAL A 181 -0.05 -11.93 9.11
C VAL A 181 0.28 -12.98 10.16
N ILE A 182 -0.10 -12.76 11.42
CA ILE A 182 0.10 -13.74 12.50
C ILE A 182 -0.64 -15.04 12.17
N LEU A 183 -1.90 -14.97 11.77
CA LEU A 183 -2.70 -16.14 11.45
C LEU A 183 -2.14 -16.90 10.23
N ALA A 184 -1.75 -16.18 9.19
CA ALA A 184 -1.11 -16.75 7.99
C ALA A 184 0.23 -17.41 8.32
N THR A 185 1.01 -16.84 9.24
CA THR A 185 2.31 -17.37 9.68
C THR A 185 2.20 -18.56 10.65
N LEU A 186 1.13 -18.62 11.47
CA LEU A 186 0.88 -19.70 12.42
C LEU A 186 0.16 -20.90 11.79
N LEU A 187 -0.73 -20.67 10.81
CA LEU A 187 -1.54 -21.69 10.15
C LEU A 187 -1.38 -21.65 8.61
N PRO A 188 -0.15 -21.74 8.07
CA PRO A 188 0.11 -21.53 6.64
C PRO A 188 -0.61 -22.55 5.74
N LYS A 189 -0.82 -23.79 6.22
CA LYS A 189 -1.53 -24.83 5.46
C LYS A 189 -3.03 -24.54 5.30
N GLN A 190 -3.67 -23.92 6.30
CA GLN A 190 -5.11 -23.66 6.28
C GLN A 190 -5.43 -22.34 5.58
N ILE A 191 -4.64 -21.30 5.85
CA ILE A 191 -4.80 -19.99 5.22
C ILE A 191 -4.28 -20.01 3.77
N GLY A 192 -3.19 -20.73 3.50
CA GLY A 192 -2.66 -20.92 2.16
C GLY A 192 -3.58 -21.72 1.22
N TYR A 193 -4.52 -22.52 1.75
CA TYR A 193 -5.57 -23.14 0.93
C TYR A 193 -6.62 -22.13 0.44
N LEU A 194 -6.84 -21.06 1.22
CA LEU A 194 -7.77 -19.97 0.88
C LEU A 194 -7.12 -18.89 -0.02
N ALA A 195 -5.79 -18.91 -0.14
CA ALA A 195 -5.03 -17.90 -0.87
C ALA A 195 -5.43 -17.73 -2.36
N PRO A 196 -5.60 -18.79 -3.18
CA PRO A 196 -5.96 -18.61 -4.59
C PRO A 196 -7.33 -17.94 -4.79
N ALA A 197 -8.30 -18.26 -3.92
CA ALA A 197 -9.60 -17.61 -3.90
C ALA A 197 -9.51 -16.16 -3.37
N GLY A 198 -8.64 -15.94 -2.38
CA GLY A 198 -8.33 -14.61 -1.83
C GLY A 198 -7.71 -13.67 -2.87
N ASP A 199 -6.75 -14.15 -3.66
CA ASP A 199 -6.03 -13.37 -4.67
C ASP A 199 -6.99 -12.78 -5.72
N ALA A 200 -7.94 -13.58 -6.21
CA ALA A 200 -8.91 -13.14 -7.21
C ALA A 200 -9.85 -12.04 -6.66
N ILE A 201 -10.38 -12.24 -5.44
CA ILE A 201 -11.27 -11.26 -4.80
C ILE A 201 -10.49 -10.00 -4.41
N ALA A 202 -9.25 -10.15 -3.94
CA ALA A 202 -8.36 -9.04 -3.65
C ALA A 202 -8.07 -8.19 -4.89
N ALA A 203 -7.82 -8.82 -6.04
CA ALA A 203 -7.59 -8.15 -7.32
C ALA A 203 -8.81 -7.35 -7.79
N ILE A 204 -10.02 -7.87 -7.63
CA ILE A 204 -11.24 -7.12 -7.93
C ILE A 204 -11.43 -5.98 -6.92
N SER A 205 -11.19 -6.26 -5.63
CA SER A 205 -11.39 -5.28 -4.56
C SER A 205 -10.42 -4.11 -4.65
N ILE A 206 -9.17 -4.33 -5.07
CA ILE A 206 -8.20 -3.25 -5.29
C ILE A 206 -8.60 -2.35 -6.46
N GLN A 207 -9.16 -2.90 -7.53
CA GLN A 207 -9.68 -2.10 -8.65
C GLN A 207 -10.86 -1.24 -8.22
N VAL A 208 -11.81 -1.82 -7.49
CA VAL A 208 -12.96 -1.09 -6.93
C VAL A 208 -12.48 0.00 -5.95
N PHE A 209 -11.47 -0.31 -5.14
CA PHE A 209 -10.87 0.66 -4.22
C PHE A 209 -10.29 1.88 -4.96
N PHE A 210 -9.48 1.67 -5.99
CA PHE A 210 -8.93 2.77 -6.78
C PHE A 210 -10.00 3.53 -7.57
N ALA A 211 -11.02 2.83 -8.08
CA ALA A 211 -12.16 3.48 -8.73
C ALA A 211 -12.93 4.41 -7.77
N VAL A 212 -13.20 3.96 -6.56
CA VAL A 212 -13.88 4.76 -5.52
C VAL A 212 -13.01 5.93 -5.06
N LEU A 213 -11.69 5.73 -4.90
CA LEU A 213 -10.76 6.83 -4.60
C LEU A 213 -10.77 7.89 -5.70
N GLY A 214 -10.71 7.48 -6.97
CA GLY A 214 -10.78 8.39 -8.12
C GLY A 214 -12.08 9.16 -8.17
N ALA A 215 -13.22 8.48 -7.96
CA ALA A 215 -14.55 9.11 -7.96
C ALA A 215 -14.77 10.06 -6.77
N SER A 216 -14.16 9.77 -5.61
CA SER A 216 -14.27 10.62 -4.41
C SER A 216 -13.29 11.80 -4.43
N GLY A 217 -12.32 11.79 -5.34
CA GLY A 217 -11.33 12.85 -5.49
C GLY A 217 -11.94 14.11 -6.08
N SER A 218 -11.68 15.26 -5.44
CA SER A 218 -11.98 16.55 -6.03
C SER A 218 -10.86 16.96 -6.98
N VAL A 219 -11.15 17.05 -8.28
CA VAL A 219 -10.19 17.50 -9.30
C VAL A 219 -9.58 18.85 -8.94
N TRP A 220 -10.39 19.76 -8.41
CA TRP A 220 -9.92 21.07 -7.95
C TRP A 220 -8.95 20.96 -6.77
N ASN A 221 -9.24 20.10 -5.80
CA ASN A 221 -8.34 19.88 -4.67
C ASN A 221 -7.03 19.23 -5.11
N VAL A 222 -7.08 18.29 -6.06
CA VAL A 222 -5.89 17.68 -6.66
C VAL A 222 -5.03 18.74 -7.35
N ILE A 223 -5.61 19.63 -8.16
CA ILE A 223 -4.84 20.69 -8.84
C ILE A 223 -4.16 21.63 -7.84
N ASN A 224 -4.80 21.96 -6.72
CA ASN A 224 -4.22 22.85 -5.72
C ASN A 224 -3.17 22.16 -4.82
N VAL A 225 -3.35 20.87 -4.55
CA VAL A 225 -2.49 20.10 -3.63
C VAL A 225 -1.31 19.45 -4.36
N ALA A 226 -1.50 19.00 -5.60
CA ALA A 226 -0.51 18.24 -6.36
C ALA A 226 0.83 18.97 -6.55
N PRO A 227 0.90 20.30 -6.82
CA PRO A 227 2.19 20.98 -6.94
C PRO A 227 3.03 20.92 -5.66
N SER A 228 2.37 21.05 -4.50
CA SER A 228 3.06 20.97 -3.20
C SER A 228 3.54 19.54 -2.91
N ILE A 229 2.71 18.54 -3.19
CA ILE A 229 3.09 17.12 -3.06
C ILE A 229 4.21 16.76 -4.04
N PHE A 230 4.17 17.29 -5.26
CA PHE A 230 5.20 17.05 -6.26
C PHE A 230 6.57 17.56 -5.81
N ILE A 231 6.66 18.80 -5.33
CA ILE A 231 7.92 19.36 -4.83
C ILE A 231 8.41 18.57 -3.61
N PHE A 232 7.51 18.20 -2.71
CA PHE A 232 7.83 17.38 -1.54
C PHE A 232 8.38 16.01 -1.93
N ALA A 233 7.69 15.28 -2.82
CA ALA A 233 8.11 13.99 -3.31
C ALA A 233 9.45 14.07 -4.07
N PHE A 234 9.66 15.13 -4.86
CA PHE A 234 10.92 15.36 -5.57
C PHE A 234 12.10 15.49 -4.62
N ILE A 235 11.96 16.32 -3.57
CA ILE A 235 13.02 16.50 -2.56
C ILE A 235 13.23 15.20 -1.79
N GLN A 236 12.15 14.53 -1.39
CA GLN A 236 12.21 13.28 -0.67
C GLN A 236 12.96 12.20 -1.46
N VAL A 237 12.63 12.00 -2.75
CA VAL A 237 13.29 11.00 -3.61
C VAL A 237 14.75 11.38 -3.84
N THR A 238 15.03 12.67 -4.04
CA THR A 238 16.41 13.16 -4.19
C THR A 238 17.23 12.82 -2.95
N VAL A 239 16.73 13.11 -1.75
CA VAL A 239 17.42 12.78 -0.49
C VAL A 239 17.59 11.28 -0.32
N ASN A 240 16.57 10.48 -0.64
CA ASN A 240 16.63 9.03 -0.57
C ASN A 240 17.71 8.46 -1.50
N TYR A 241 17.86 9.00 -2.71
CA TYR A 241 18.92 8.60 -3.64
C TYR A 241 20.35 8.88 -3.14
N TYR A 242 20.52 9.89 -2.28
CA TYR A 242 21.83 10.29 -1.74
C TYR A 242 22.17 9.63 -0.39
N LEU A 243 21.23 8.88 0.22
CA LEU A 243 21.43 8.13 1.48
C LEU A 243 21.81 6.67 1.22
#